data_AF-A0AAD9L0G6-F1
#
_entry.id   AF-A0AAD9L0G6-F1
#
_cell.length_a   1.000
_cell.length_b   1.000
_cell.length_c   1.000
_cell.angle_alpha   90.00
_cell.angle_beta   90.00
_cell.angle_gamma   90.00
#
_symmetry.space_group_name_H-M   'P 1'
#
loop_
_entity.id
_entity.type
_entity.pdbx_description
1 polymer ?
#
loop_
_entity_poly.entity_id
_entity_poly.type
_entity_poly.pdbx_seq_one_letter_code
_entity_poly.pdbx_strand_id
1 'polypeptide(L)'
;MASCVLHLLSFVYVVIMTHAQSTRSEYPGCVCTVNVPPSDCGQRSRPSVDVQLLKSSVIALQEQVVTLASDNRKLADDVGDLRRELSKSNTGTINQASSTGGAVYIRWGRKTCPGNGTDLLYWGVAAGSHYTHSGGGSNYLCLPRNPEWGKTTAGFQYGESLYGAEYETSSTNDPFPKVNGRSLVQNNVPCAL
;
A
#
# COMPACT_ATOMS: atom_id res chain seq x y z
N MET A 1 48.96 33.94 6.53
CA MET A 1 47.96 34.95 6.91
C MET A 1 46.61 34.23 6.85
N ALA A 2 45.89 33.97 7.94
CA ALA A 2 45.42 34.88 9.00
C ALA A 2 44.54 36.00 8.40
N SER A 3 43.33 36.30 8.87
CA SER A 3 42.61 35.78 10.04
C SER A 3 41.10 36.08 9.96
N CYS A 4 40.27 35.26 10.64
CA CYS A 4 39.20 35.60 11.61
C CYS A 4 38.25 36.82 11.35
N VAL A 5 36.89 36.77 11.47
CA VAL A 5 35.96 36.57 12.65
C VAL A 5 34.98 37.79 12.68
N LEU A 6 33.68 37.77 13.07
CA LEU A 6 32.77 36.84 13.77
C LEU A 6 31.27 37.07 13.39
N HIS A 7 30.36 36.40 14.11
CA HIS A 7 28.98 36.77 14.51
C HIS A 7 27.81 36.43 13.56
N LEU A 8 26.67 35.85 13.99
CA LEU A 8 26.19 35.26 15.27
C LEU A 8 25.24 34.09 14.92
N LEU A 9 25.47 32.87 15.42
CA LEU A 9 24.68 32.24 16.49
C LEU A 9 23.17 32.53 16.51
N SER A 10 22.36 31.49 16.22
CA SER A 10 21.04 31.31 16.84
C SER A 10 20.78 29.82 17.07
N PHE A 11 20.98 29.48 18.34
CA PHE A 11 20.85 28.20 19.01
C PHE A 11 19.74 27.25 18.52
N VAL A 12 20.14 25.99 18.29
CA VAL A 12 19.26 24.85 18.53
C VAL A 12 18.96 24.79 20.02
N TYR A 13 17.69 24.95 20.40
CA TYR A 13 17.27 24.89 21.80
C TYR A 13 15.95 24.13 21.94
N VAL A 14 16.05 22.80 22.11
CA VAL A 14 15.01 22.00 22.75
C VAL A 14 15.67 21.19 23.85
N VAL A 15 15.84 21.82 25.00
CA VAL A 15 16.21 21.16 26.25
C VAL A 15 14.93 20.56 26.83
N ILE A 16 14.84 19.23 26.88
CA ILE A 16 13.91 18.55 27.78
C ILE A 16 14.75 17.86 28.86
N MET A 17 14.96 18.59 29.95
CA MET A 17 15.35 18.01 31.22
C MET A 17 14.14 17.34 31.85
N THR A 18 14.28 16.11 32.35
CA THR A 18 14.23 15.86 33.80
C THR A 18 14.60 14.42 34.11
N HIS A 19 15.44 14.24 35.14
CA HIS A 19 15.75 12.94 35.73
C HIS A 19 14.57 12.42 36.57
N ALA A 20 14.43 11.10 36.62
CA ALA A 20 13.79 10.40 37.73
C ALA A 20 14.64 9.18 38.11
N GLN A 21 15.65 9.37 38.96
CA GLN A 21 16.27 8.26 39.67
C GLN A 21 15.29 7.78 40.75
N SER A 22 14.79 6.55 40.62
CA SER A 22 14.10 5.87 41.73
C SER A 22 15.08 4.95 42.44
N THR A 23 15.22 5.15 43.74
CA THR A 23 16.21 4.48 44.59
C THR A 23 15.82 3.04 44.90
N ARG A 24 16.84 2.18 45.02
CA ARG A 24 16.69 0.79 45.47
C ARG A 24 16.42 0.78 46.97
N SER A 25 15.15 0.71 47.38
CA SER A 25 14.80 0.57 48.80
C SER A 25 15.02 -0.87 49.24
N GLU A 26 16.04 -1.10 50.07
CA GLU A 26 16.08 -2.27 50.93
C GLU A 26 14.91 -2.21 51.92
N TYR A 27 14.16 -3.30 52.05
CA TYR A 27 13.17 -3.45 53.11
C TYR A 27 13.85 -4.07 54.34
N PRO A 28 14.02 -3.34 55.46
CA PRO A 28 14.30 -3.98 56.73
C PRO A 28 13.08 -4.81 57.14
N GLY A 29 13.30 -6.10 57.41
CA GLY A 29 12.22 -6.99 57.85
C GLY A 29 11.61 -6.52 59.17
N CYS A 30 10.29 -6.68 59.31
CA CYS A 30 9.58 -6.38 60.55
C CYS A 30 10.02 -7.34 61.67
N VAL A 31 10.91 -6.88 62.55
CA VAL A 31 11.24 -7.58 63.80
C VAL A 31 10.17 -7.26 64.84
N CYS A 32 9.19 -8.15 64.98
CA CYS A 32 8.18 -8.06 66.03
C CYS A 32 8.66 -8.76 67.32
N THR A 33 9.49 -8.10 68.14
CA THR A 33 9.80 -8.57 69.50
C THR A 33 8.74 -8.12 70.49
N VAL A 34 7.58 -8.77 70.45
CA VAL A 34 6.53 -8.61 71.47
C VAL A 34 6.79 -9.53 72.67
N ASN A 35 7.32 -8.96 73.75
CA ASN A 35 7.08 -9.48 75.09
C ASN A 35 5.63 -9.18 75.50
N VAL A 36 4.69 -10.01 75.04
CA VAL A 36 3.28 -9.96 75.46
C VAL A 36 2.81 -11.39 75.78
N PRO A 37 2.28 -11.67 76.98
CA PRO A 37 1.88 -13.01 77.39
C PRO A 37 0.64 -13.52 76.62
N PRO A 38 0.52 -14.84 76.39
CA PRO A 38 -0.51 -15.42 75.52
C PRO A 38 -1.82 -15.62 76.27
N SER A 39 -2.79 -14.71 76.11
CA SER A 39 -4.17 -14.96 76.55
C SER A 39 -5.28 -14.24 75.76
N ASP A 40 -4.99 -13.17 75.01
CA ASP A 40 -6.03 -12.51 74.21
C ASP A 40 -5.53 -12.07 72.82
N CYS A 41 -5.60 -13.00 71.88
CA CYS A 41 -5.61 -12.70 70.45
C CYS A 41 -6.83 -13.39 69.85
N GLY A 42 -7.95 -12.66 69.86
CA GLY A 42 -9.28 -13.19 69.54
C GLY A 42 -9.31 -14.01 68.24
N GLN A 43 -10.01 -15.15 68.30
CA GLN A 43 -10.22 -16.07 67.20
C GLN A 43 -11.02 -15.41 66.07
N ARG A 44 -10.37 -14.64 65.20
CA ARG A 44 -10.86 -14.44 63.83
C ARG A 44 -10.76 -15.79 63.13
N SER A 45 -11.88 -16.50 63.10
CA SER A 45 -12.10 -17.67 62.26
C SER A 45 -11.70 -17.30 60.83
N ARG A 46 -10.52 -17.74 60.40
CA ARG A 46 -10.08 -17.58 59.02
C ARG A 46 -11.13 -18.27 58.14
N PRO A 47 -11.59 -17.67 57.03
CA PRO A 47 -12.36 -18.42 56.06
C PRO A 47 -11.53 -19.65 55.67
N SER A 48 -12.10 -20.83 55.83
CA SER A 48 -11.45 -22.08 55.46
C SER A 48 -11.40 -22.15 53.95
N VAL A 49 -10.37 -21.55 53.38
CA VAL A 49 -10.04 -21.67 51.97
C VAL A 49 -9.67 -23.12 51.75
N ASP A 50 -10.53 -23.87 51.06
CA ASP A 50 -10.28 -25.29 50.80
C ASP A 50 -9.04 -25.44 49.93
N VAL A 51 -7.94 -25.82 50.58
CA VAL A 51 -6.63 -26.02 49.95
C VAL A 51 -6.68 -27.16 48.94
N GLN A 52 -7.58 -28.14 49.07
CA GLN A 52 -7.76 -29.21 48.09
C GLN A 52 -8.49 -28.71 46.85
N LEU A 53 -9.53 -27.89 47.02
CA LEU A 53 -10.18 -27.22 45.89
C LEU A 53 -9.19 -26.34 45.13
N LEU A 54 -8.37 -25.54 45.83
CA LEU A 54 -7.33 -24.72 45.20
C LEU A 54 -6.25 -25.56 44.49
N LYS A 55 -5.80 -26.67 45.09
CA LYS A 55 -4.85 -27.60 44.45
C LYS A 55 -5.43 -28.20 43.17
N SER A 56 -6.67 -28.68 43.21
CA SER A 56 -7.33 -29.24 42.02
C SER A 56 -7.49 -28.20 40.90
N SER A 57 -7.87 -26.96 41.23
CA SER A 57 -7.93 -25.85 40.27
C SER A 57 -6.56 -25.50 39.67
N VAL A 58 -5.48 -25.52 40.46
CA VAL A 58 -4.12 -25.28 39.97
C VAL A 58 -3.64 -26.38 39.02
N ILE A 59 -3.96 -27.65 39.30
CA ILE A 59 -3.63 -28.77 38.41
C ILE A 59 -4.35 -28.63 37.06
N ALA A 60 -5.66 -28.34 37.08
CA ALA A 60 -6.44 -28.12 35.85
C ALA A 60 -5.91 -26.94 35.01
N LEU A 61 -5.52 -25.84 35.66
CA LEU A 61 -4.88 -24.70 34.99
C LEU A 61 -3.50 -25.06 34.42
N GLN A 62 -2.71 -25.89 35.11
CA GLN A 62 -1.42 -26.36 34.63
C GLN A 62 -1.56 -27.23 33.36
N GLU A 63 -2.56 -28.11 33.30
CA GLU A 63 -2.88 -28.90 32.11
C GLU A 63 -3.29 -28.02 30.92
N GLN A 64 -4.11 -26.99 31.16
CA GLN A 64 -4.48 -26.01 30.13
C GLN A 64 -3.28 -25.22 29.61
N VAL A 65 -2.36 -24.78 30.48
CA VAL A 65 -1.12 -24.09 30.09
C VAL A 65 -0.22 -25.00 29.25
N VAL A 66 -0.08 -26.28 29.61
CA VAL A 66 0.70 -27.25 28.82
C VAL A 66 0.07 -27.50 27.44
N THR A 67 -1.26 -27.61 27.36
CA THR A 67 -2.00 -27.78 26.10
C THR A 67 -1.86 -26.56 25.19
N LEU A 68 -2.06 -25.35 25.72
CA LEU A 68 -1.89 -24.11 24.96
C LEU A 68 -0.43 -23.95 24.49
N ALA A 69 0.54 -24.44 25.25
CA ALA A 69 1.95 -24.46 24.86
C ALA A 69 2.27 -25.51 23.78
N SER A 70 1.54 -26.63 23.66
CA SER A 70 1.65 -27.51 22.48
C SER A 70 1.03 -26.87 21.25
N ASP A 71 -0.14 -26.26 21.37
CA ASP A 71 -0.86 -25.66 20.23
C ASP A 71 -0.08 -24.48 19.64
N ASN A 72 0.51 -23.62 20.47
CA ASN A 72 1.38 -22.53 20.03
C ASN A 72 2.65 -23.03 19.32
N ARG A 73 3.20 -24.18 19.72
CA ARG A 73 4.35 -24.80 19.02
C ARG A 73 3.92 -25.34 17.67
N LYS A 74 2.81 -26.08 17.61
CA LYS A 74 2.25 -26.57 16.34
C LYS A 74 1.95 -25.42 15.38
N LEU A 75 1.39 -24.32 15.85
CA LEU A 75 1.13 -23.13 15.01
C LEU A 75 2.43 -22.51 14.48
N ALA A 76 3.50 -22.48 15.26
CA ALA A 76 4.81 -22.01 14.80
C ALA A 76 5.41 -22.94 13.72
N ASP A 77 5.25 -24.26 13.87
CA ASP A 77 5.67 -25.24 12.88
C ASP A 77 4.85 -25.14 11.58
N ASP A 78 3.51 -25.09 11.68
CA ASP A 78 2.59 -24.90 10.55
C ASP A 78 2.92 -23.60 9.76
N VAL A 79 3.23 -22.49 10.46
CA VAL A 79 3.69 -21.23 9.83
C VAL A 79 5.07 -21.36 9.20
N GLY A 80 5.97 -22.16 9.78
CA GLY A 80 7.29 -22.47 9.23
C GLY A 80 7.20 -23.23 7.91
N ASP A 81 6.32 -24.21 7.82
CA ASP A 81 6.12 -25.00 6.61
C ASP A 81 5.33 -24.24 5.54
N LEU A 82 4.29 -23.47 5.88
CA LEU A 82 3.64 -22.56 4.92
C LEU A 82 4.63 -21.57 4.29
N ARG A 83 5.59 -21.03 5.07
CA ARG A 83 6.68 -20.20 4.53
C ARG A 83 7.62 -20.97 3.60
N ARG A 84 7.85 -22.25 3.87
CA ARG A 84 8.67 -23.15 3.03
C ARG A 84 7.96 -23.55 1.74
N GLU A 85 6.65 -23.72 1.77
CA GLU A 85 5.83 -23.96 0.58
C GLU A 85 5.74 -22.70 -0.28
N LEU A 86 5.51 -21.53 0.31
CA LEU A 86 5.52 -20.26 -0.40
C LEU A 86 6.87 -19.99 -1.07
N SER A 87 8.00 -20.26 -0.41
CA SER A 87 9.32 -20.08 -1.03
C SER A 87 9.60 -21.05 -2.18
N LYS A 88 9.11 -22.30 -2.11
CA LYS A 88 9.11 -23.26 -3.23
C LYS A 88 8.23 -22.78 -4.39
N SER A 89 7.01 -22.30 -4.11
CA SER A 89 6.12 -21.74 -5.13
C SER A 89 6.69 -20.47 -5.77
N ASN A 90 7.55 -19.74 -5.07
CA ASN A 90 8.23 -18.54 -5.56
C ASN A 90 9.57 -18.84 -6.27
N THR A 91 9.97 -20.12 -6.38
CA THR A 91 11.21 -20.55 -7.07
C THR A 91 10.99 -21.63 -8.13
N GLY A 92 9.90 -22.40 -8.05
CA GLY A 92 9.40 -23.24 -9.14
C GLY A 92 8.21 -22.58 -9.84
N THR A 93 8.33 -22.31 -11.15
CA THR A 93 7.33 -21.67 -12.05
C THR A 93 7.20 -20.14 -12.04
N ILE A 94 8.24 -19.44 -11.58
CA ILE A 94 8.70 -18.20 -12.23
C ILE A 94 10.16 -18.46 -12.66
N ASN A 95 10.51 -18.59 -13.94
CA ASN A 95 10.22 -17.66 -15.02
C ASN A 95 9.92 -16.25 -14.49
N GLN A 96 10.85 -15.75 -13.67
CA GLN A 96 11.01 -14.32 -13.48
C GLN A 96 11.51 -13.74 -14.82
N ALA A 97 10.58 -13.60 -15.77
CA ALA A 97 10.43 -12.30 -16.36
C ALA A 97 10.32 -11.34 -15.17
N SER A 98 11.42 -10.63 -14.90
CA SER A 98 11.45 -9.58 -13.88
C SER A 98 10.18 -8.77 -14.08
N SER A 99 9.28 -8.78 -13.09
CA SER A 99 8.06 -7.96 -13.11
C SER A 99 8.41 -6.50 -12.79
N THR A 100 9.44 -6.01 -13.47
CA THR A 100 9.55 -4.66 -14.03
C THR A 100 8.18 -4.35 -14.62
N GLY A 101 7.32 -3.73 -13.82
CA GLY A 101 5.96 -3.40 -14.23
C GLY A 101 6.01 -2.48 -15.44
N GLY A 102 5.54 -2.96 -16.59
CA GLY A 102 5.35 -2.13 -17.76
C GLY A 102 4.20 -1.15 -17.51
N ALA A 103 4.45 0.14 -17.70
CA ALA A 103 3.38 1.14 -17.73
C ALA A 103 2.83 1.23 -19.16
N VAL A 104 1.51 1.08 -19.30
CA VAL A 104 0.80 1.36 -20.56
C VAL A 104 0.57 2.86 -20.66
N TYR A 105 0.90 3.46 -21.81
CA TYR A 105 0.73 4.90 -22.05
C TYR A 105 0.33 5.18 -23.48
N ILE A 106 -0.50 6.20 -23.71
CA ILE A 106 -0.91 6.59 -25.06
C ILE A 106 0.11 7.56 -25.66
N ARG A 107 0.60 7.22 -26.84
CA ARG A 107 1.50 8.03 -27.66
C ARG A 107 0.73 8.73 -28.78
N TRP A 108 0.21 9.91 -28.45
CA TRP A 108 -0.54 10.78 -29.38
C TRP A 108 0.30 11.24 -30.59
N GLY A 109 -0.38 11.47 -31.71
CA GLY A 109 0.22 11.92 -32.97
C GLY A 109 1.06 10.87 -33.71
N ARG A 110 1.04 9.60 -33.29
CA ARG A 110 1.89 8.52 -33.83
C ARG A 110 1.15 7.20 -33.91
N LYS A 111 1.61 6.29 -34.79
CA LYS A 111 1.05 4.94 -34.99
C LYS A 111 1.97 3.81 -34.53
N THR A 112 3.06 4.14 -33.84
CA THR A 112 4.11 3.20 -33.43
C THR A 112 4.72 3.60 -32.09
N CYS A 113 5.12 2.61 -31.30
CA CYS A 113 5.93 2.80 -30.09
C CYS A 113 7.43 2.92 -30.44
N PRO A 114 8.27 3.51 -29.57
CA PRO A 114 9.73 3.42 -29.67
C PRO A 114 10.21 1.96 -29.63
N GLY A 115 11.17 1.56 -30.48
CA GLY A 115 11.66 0.17 -30.54
C GLY A 115 12.54 -0.29 -29.35
N ASN A 116 12.66 0.52 -28.29
CA ASN A 116 13.57 0.29 -27.17
C ASN A 116 12.77 0.06 -25.88
N GLY A 117 12.29 -1.17 -25.67
CA GLY A 117 11.61 -1.56 -24.43
C GLY A 117 10.14 -1.13 -24.32
N THR A 118 9.48 -0.80 -25.43
CA THR A 118 8.03 -0.59 -25.49
C THR A 118 7.45 -1.26 -26.72
N ASP A 119 6.55 -2.20 -26.52
CA ASP A 119 5.81 -2.86 -27.60
C ASP A 119 4.53 -2.07 -27.95
N LEU A 120 3.98 -2.33 -29.13
CA LEU A 120 2.73 -1.74 -29.60
C LEU A 120 1.59 -2.74 -29.37
N LEU A 121 0.63 -2.41 -28.51
CA LEU A 121 -0.58 -3.20 -28.33
C LEU A 121 -1.57 -2.91 -29.47
N TYR A 122 -1.86 -1.65 -29.73
CA TYR A 122 -2.59 -1.22 -30.91
C TYR A 122 -2.27 0.22 -31.31
N TRP A 123 -2.54 0.56 -32.57
CA TRP A 123 -2.60 1.95 -33.01
C TRP A 123 -4.02 2.27 -33.51
N GLY A 124 -4.41 3.53 -33.37
CA GLY A 124 -5.78 4.00 -33.52
C GLY A 124 -5.87 5.46 -33.93
N VAL A 125 -7.02 6.07 -33.65
CA VAL A 125 -7.28 7.51 -33.76
C VAL A 125 -7.73 8.07 -32.41
N ALA A 126 -7.35 9.30 -32.11
CA ALA A 126 -7.88 10.01 -30.97
C ALA A 126 -9.38 10.31 -31.19
N ALA A 127 -10.19 10.23 -30.15
CA ALA A 127 -11.61 10.53 -30.19
C ALA A 127 -12.09 11.14 -28.86
N GLY A 128 -13.17 11.92 -28.90
CA GLY A 128 -13.77 12.56 -27.72
C GLY A 128 -15.16 13.11 -28.02
N SER A 129 -15.66 14.00 -27.16
CA SER A 129 -16.94 14.70 -27.37
C SER A 129 -16.87 15.64 -28.59
N HIS A 130 -18.01 15.94 -29.19
CA HIS A 130 -18.09 17.01 -30.19
C HIS A 130 -17.82 18.38 -29.55
N TYR A 131 -17.18 19.31 -30.26
CA TYR A 131 -16.77 20.60 -29.69
C TYR A 131 -17.93 21.49 -29.21
N THR A 132 -19.16 21.24 -29.67
CA THR A 132 -20.39 21.91 -29.20
C THR A 132 -21.15 21.16 -28.11
N HIS A 133 -20.76 19.92 -27.79
CA HIS A 133 -21.44 19.09 -26.80
C HIS A 133 -20.81 19.30 -25.41
N SER A 134 -21.64 19.16 -24.38
CA SER A 134 -21.21 19.25 -22.99
C SER A 134 -21.85 18.12 -22.17
N GLY A 135 -21.14 17.65 -21.15
CA GLY A 135 -21.54 16.47 -20.36
C GLY A 135 -20.83 15.17 -20.78
N GLY A 136 -20.12 15.15 -21.91
CA GLY A 136 -19.25 14.02 -22.27
C GLY A 136 -18.12 13.81 -21.27
N GLY A 137 -18.13 12.67 -20.58
CA GLY A 137 -17.27 12.37 -19.43
C GLY A 137 -15.84 11.91 -19.77
N SER A 138 -15.41 11.94 -21.03
CA SER A 138 -14.09 11.48 -21.46
C SER A 138 -13.24 12.61 -22.06
N ASN A 139 -12.01 12.76 -21.56
CA ASN A 139 -10.92 13.35 -22.34
C ASN A 139 -10.65 12.48 -23.59
N TYR A 140 -9.75 12.93 -24.47
CA TYR A 140 -9.37 12.17 -25.66
C TYR A 140 -8.99 10.71 -25.32
N LEU A 141 -9.66 9.77 -25.99
CA LEU A 141 -9.44 8.33 -25.93
C LEU A 141 -8.72 7.88 -27.21
N CYS A 142 -7.86 6.86 -27.11
CA CYS A 142 -7.28 6.23 -28.29
C CYS A 142 -8.17 5.08 -28.77
N LEU A 143 -8.97 5.26 -29.81
CA LEU A 143 -9.87 4.23 -30.33
C LEU A 143 -9.19 3.45 -31.47
N PRO A 144 -9.24 2.10 -31.48
CA PRO A 144 -8.77 1.32 -32.63
C PRO A 144 -9.63 1.62 -33.87
N ARG A 145 -9.03 1.61 -35.09
CA ARG A 145 -9.83 1.84 -36.34
C ARG A 145 -10.91 0.78 -36.55
N ASN A 146 -10.66 -0.44 -36.07
CA ASN A 146 -11.59 -1.55 -36.17
C ASN A 146 -12.16 -1.78 -34.76
N PRO A 147 -13.39 -1.32 -34.45
CA PRO A 147 -14.00 -1.55 -33.16
C PRO A 147 -14.37 -3.03 -33.00
N GLU A 148 -14.10 -3.58 -31.82
CA GLU A 148 -14.67 -4.87 -31.42
C GLU A 148 -16.07 -4.64 -30.83
N TRP A 149 -17.07 -5.23 -31.46
CA TRP A 149 -18.46 -5.06 -31.04
C TRP A 149 -18.83 -6.09 -29.98
N GLY A 150 -19.12 -5.61 -28.77
CA GLY A 150 -19.78 -6.39 -27.72
C GLY A 150 -21.28 -6.50 -27.94
N LYS A 151 -22.07 -6.39 -26.86
CA LYS A 151 -23.53 -6.24 -26.97
C LYS A 151 -23.88 -4.82 -27.40
N THR A 152 -24.43 -4.65 -28.59
CA THR A 152 -24.86 -3.35 -29.12
C THR A 152 -26.35 -3.36 -29.51
N THR A 153 -26.98 -2.19 -29.40
CA THR A 153 -28.30 -1.92 -29.97
C THR A 153 -28.09 -1.05 -31.21
N ALA A 154 -28.58 -1.48 -32.36
CA ALA A 154 -28.49 -0.69 -33.59
C ALA A 154 -29.40 0.54 -33.54
N GLY A 155 -29.01 1.60 -34.26
CA GLY A 155 -29.76 2.86 -34.34
C GLY A 155 -29.27 3.94 -33.37
N PHE A 156 -29.82 5.14 -33.53
CA PHE A 156 -29.45 6.31 -32.73
C PHE A 156 -29.82 6.12 -31.25
N GLN A 157 -28.87 6.41 -30.37
CA GLN A 157 -29.06 6.39 -28.91
C GLN A 157 -28.97 7.82 -28.38
N TYR A 158 -29.90 8.20 -27.51
CA TYR A 158 -29.89 9.52 -26.87
C TYR A 158 -28.79 9.58 -25.81
N GLY A 159 -27.76 10.41 -26.03
CA GLY A 159 -26.62 10.57 -25.13
C GLY A 159 -25.43 11.24 -25.81
N GLU A 160 -24.28 11.27 -25.13
CA GLU A 160 -23.02 11.71 -25.74
C GLU A 160 -22.56 10.71 -26.80
N SER A 161 -22.04 11.22 -27.92
CA SER A 161 -21.42 10.41 -28.97
C SER A 161 -19.90 10.64 -29.02
N LEU A 162 -19.14 9.60 -29.35
CA LEU A 162 -17.70 9.72 -29.55
C LEU A 162 -17.39 10.08 -31.02
N TYR A 163 -16.66 11.18 -31.21
CA TYR A 163 -16.25 11.72 -32.50
C TYR A 163 -14.73 11.59 -32.64
N GLY A 164 -14.24 11.30 -33.84
CA GLY A 164 -12.81 11.34 -34.13
C GLY A 164 -12.26 12.75 -33.98
N ALA A 165 -11.07 12.88 -33.39
CA ALA A 165 -10.37 14.15 -33.29
C ALA A 165 -9.50 14.37 -34.55
N GLU A 166 -9.55 15.57 -35.11
CA GLU A 166 -8.82 15.95 -36.31
C GLU A 166 -7.87 17.13 -36.08
N TYR A 167 -6.85 17.25 -36.94
CA TYR A 167 -6.00 18.44 -36.97
C TYR A 167 -6.71 19.58 -37.70
N GLU A 168 -7.39 20.43 -36.95
CA GLU A 168 -7.95 21.66 -37.48
C GLU A 168 -6.87 22.76 -37.55
N THR A 169 -6.34 23.01 -38.75
CA THR A 169 -5.40 24.11 -39.04
C THR A 169 -5.86 24.90 -40.27
N SER A 170 -5.40 26.15 -40.39
CA SER A 170 -5.68 26.94 -41.59
C SER A 170 -4.91 26.40 -42.79
N SER A 171 -5.59 26.14 -43.90
CA SER A 171 -4.98 25.66 -45.15
C SER A 171 -3.94 26.61 -45.76
N THR A 172 -3.98 27.90 -45.41
CA THR A 172 -3.07 28.95 -45.87
C THR A 172 -1.82 29.11 -45.01
N ASN A 173 -1.93 28.91 -43.70
CA ASN A 173 -0.85 29.06 -42.71
C ASN A 173 -0.69 27.77 -41.85
N ASP A 174 -0.72 26.60 -42.48
CA ASP A 174 -0.54 25.30 -41.81
C ASP A 174 0.87 25.25 -41.17
N PRO A 175 1.01 25.26 -39.83
CA PRO A 175 2.31 25.33 -39.17
C PRO A 175 3.07 23.99 -39.21
N PHE A 176 2.43 22.93 -39.71
CA PHE A 176 3.00 21.58 -39.73
C PHE A 176 3.71 21.26 -41.05
N PRO A 177 4.90 20.62 -41.02
CA PRO A 177 5.56 20.17 -42.23
C PRO A 177 4.71 19.16 -43.02
N LYS A 178 4.48 19.44 -44.31
CA LYS A 178 3.73 18.55 -45.21
C LYS A 178 4.51 17.25 -45.48
N VAL A 179 4.15 16.18 -44.81
CA VAL A 179 4.77 14.85 -45.02
C VAL A 179 4.29 14.28 -46.35
N ASN A 180 5.21 14.00 -47.26
CA ASN A 180 4.92 13.50 -48.62
C ASN A 180 3.89 14.37 -49.39
N GLY A 181 3.96 15.69 -49.21
CA GLY A 181 3.06 16.66 -49.85
C GLY A 181 1.64 16.71 -49.28
N ARG A 182 1.31 15.90 -48.28
CA ARG A 182 -0.01 15.89 -47.61
C ARG A 182 -0.02 16.95 -46.51
N SER A 183 -1.05 17.80 -46.50
CA SER A 183 -1.36 18.67 -45.35
C SER A 183 -2.01 17.83 -44.25
N LEU A 184 -1.88 18.28 -43.00
CA LEU A 184 -2.55 17.64 -41.86
C LEU A 184 -3.98 18.15 -41.64
N VAL A 185 -4.38 19.28 -42.24
CA VAL A 185 -5.76 19.82 -42.19
C VAL A 185 -6.79 18.70 -42.35
N GLN A 186 -7.75 18.62 -41.42
CA GLN A 186 -8.86 17.65 -41.41
C GLN A 186 -8.43 16.16 -41.46
N ASN A 187 -7.18 15.86 -41.05
CA ASN A 187 -6.75 14.47 -40.86
C ASN A 187 -6.97 14.06 -39.41
N ASN A 188 -7.50 12.84 -39.23
CA ASN A 188 -7.59 12.20 -37.91
C ASN A 188 -6.24 12.19 -37.19
N VAL A 189 -6.24 12.58 -35.92
CA VAL A 189 -5.08 12.52 -35.02
C VAL A 189 -4.80 11.05 -34.70
N PRO A 190 -3.66 10.47 -35.13
CA PRO A 190 -3.36 9.07 -34.82
C PRO A 190 -2.89 8.92 -33.37
N CYS A 191 -3.04 7.73 -32.82
CA CYS A 191 -2.52 7.36 -31.50
C CYS A 191 -1.98 5.93 -31.51
N ALA A 192 -1.13 5.61 -30.54
CA ALA A 192 -0.59 4.28 -30.29
C ALA A 192 -0.61 4.01 -28.78
N LEU A 193 -0.86 2.77 -28.38
CA LEU A 193 -0.88 2.28 -27.00
C LEU A 193 -0.11 0.95 -26.93
#